data_AF-A0AAD3H538-F1
#
_entry.id   AF-A0AAD3H538-F1
#
_cell.length_a   1.000
_cell.length_b   1.000
_cell.length_c   1.000
_cell.angle_alpha   90.00
_cell.angle_beta   90.00
_cell.angle_gamma   90.00
#
_symmetry.space_group_name_H-M   'P 1'
#
loop_
_entity.id
_entity.type
_entity.pdbx_description
1 polymer ?
#
loop_
_entity_poly.entity_id
_entity_poly.type
_entity_poly.pdbx_seq_one_letter_code
_entity_poly.pdbx_strand_id
1 'polypeptide(L)'
;MPNEGTKAVDYCTIFPNTLENGKLIPIRGKPTFNQLTDLRKLLVQNAATIHTTLGGGQHGYSGLVVSPADYALLSNVPFQMPGLPPVDPVYPPGATQHQISAADRVHTEQWRRYNEAVAVEQALKKQLTEVIERIYLNQR
;
A
#
# COMPACT_ATOMS: atom_id res chain seq x y z
N MET A 1 18.34 19.49 12.73
CA MET A 1 18.97 18.81 11.57
C MET A 1 17.85 18.11 10.81
N PRO A 2 17.47 18.55 9.61
CA PRO A 2 16.46 17.84 8.81
C PRO A 2 17.05 16.49 8.39
N ASN A 3 16.36 15.40 8.71
CA ASN A 3 16.80 14.05 8.39
C ASN A 3 16.96 13.90 6.87
N GLU A 4 18.18 13.52 6.48
CA GLU A 4 18.51 13.07 5.14
C GLU A 4 17.44 12.09 4.65
N GLY A 5 16.90 12.38 3.46
CA GLY A 5 15.76 11.68 2.89
C GLY A 5 15.94 10.18 2.99
N THR A 6 15.08 9.55 3.79
CA THR A 6 14.75 8.14 3.62
C THR A 6 14.35 7.99 2.16
N LYS A 7 15.22 7.42 1.33
CA LYS A 7 14.87 7.11 -0.06
C LYS A 7 13.53 6.39 -0.02
N ALA A 8 12.53 6.96 -0.68
CA ALA A 8 11.23 6.33 -0.79
C ALA A 8 11.46 4.90 -1.30
N VAL A 9 11.01 3.92 -0.54
CA VAL A 9 11.14 2.52 -0.90
C VAL A 9 10.37 2.33 -2.21
N ASP A 10 11.07 1.93 -3.28
CA ASP A 10 10.41 1.61 -4.53
C ASP A 10 9.84 0.20 -4.45
N TYR A 11 8.61 0.10 -3.94
CA TYR A 11 7.92 -1.18 -3.78
C TYR A 11 7.73 -1.94 -5.09
N CYS A 12 7.82 -1.29 -6.26
CA CYS A 12 7.77 -1.98 -7.55
C CYS A 12 8.93 -2.98 -7.72
N THR A 13 10.08 -2.68 -7.12
CA THR A 13 11.30 -3.51 -7.19
C THR A 13 11.30 -4.65 -6.16
N ILE A 14 10.41 -4.60 -5.16
CA ILE A 14 10.35 -5.56 -4.05
C ILE A 14 9.33 -6.67 -4.34
N PHE A 15 8.33 -6.40 -5.17
CA PHE A 15 7.27 -7.36 -5.44
C PHE A 15 7.82 -8.65 -6.08
N PRO A 16 7.43 -9.82 -5.56
CA PRO A 16 7.91 -11.11 -6.09
C PRO A 16 7.23 -11.53 -7.39
N ASN A 17 6.10 -10.92 -7.77
CA ASN A 17 5.46 -11.18 -9.06
C ASN A 17 5.50 -9.91 -9.92
N THR A 18 6.43 -9.83 -10.87
CA THR A 18 6.60 -8.69 -11.77
C THR A 18 6.62 -9.15 -13.22
N LEU A 19 6.62 -8.19 -14.16
CA LEU A 19 6.87 -8.49 -15.56
C LEU A 19 8.32 -8.95 -15.79
N GLU A 20 9.28 -8.37 -15.07
CA GLU A 20 10.71 -8.65 -15.23
C GLU A 20 11.08 -10.09 -14.86
N ASN A 21 10.44 -10.64 -13.84
CA ASN A 21 10.64 -12.04 -13.44
C ASN A 21 9.67 -13.02 -14.13
N GLY A 22 8.91 -12.54 -15.11
CA GLY A 22 8.02 -13.35 -15.96
C GLY A 22 6.80 -13.94 -15.25
N LYS A 23 6.49 -13.50 -14.02
CA LYS A 23 5.30 -13.97 -13.28
C LYS A 23 4.04 -13.26 -13.73
N LEU A 24 4.13 -11.97 -14.03
CA LEU A 24 3.05 -11.23 -14.68
C LEU A 24 3.17 -11.37 -16.20
N ILE A 25 2.05 -11.62 -16.87
CA ILE A 25 1.98 -11.75 -18.33
C ILE A 25 1.22 -10.53 -18.87
N PRO A 26 1.80 -9.73 -19.78
CA PRO A 26 1.10 -8.62 -20.41
C PRO A 26 -0.17 -9.08 -21.12
N ILE A 27 -1.28 -8.39 -20.86
CA ILE A 27 -2.56 -8.66 -21.50
C ILE A 27 -2.63 -7.82 -22.77
N ARG A 28 -2.47 -8.47 -23.92
CA ARG A 28 -2.57 -7.83 -25.23
C ARG A 28 -4.01 -7.88 -25.74
N GLY A 29 -4.56 -6.74 -26.13
CA GLY A 29 -5.95 -6.62 -26.56
C GLY A 29 -6.95 -6.66 -25.40
N LYS A 30 -8.22 -6.99 -25.70
CA LYS A 30 -9.32 -6.90 -24.72
C LYS A 30 -9.09 -7.89 -23.57
N PRO A 31 -8.99 -7.44 -22.31
CA PRO A 31 -8.83 -8.33 -21.16
C PRO A 31 -9.99 -9.30 -21.03
N THR A 32 -9.68 -10.57 -20.82
CA THR A 32 -10.66 -11.60 -20.46
C THR A 32 -10.84 -11.68 -18.95
N PHE A 33 -11.99 -12.18 -18.51
CA PHE A 33 -12.29 -12.36 -17.09
C PHE A 33 -11.23 -13.22 -16.36
N ASN A 34 -10.76 -14.29 -17.00
CA ASN A 34 -9.75 -15.18 -16.43
C ASN A 34 -8.41 -14.45 -16.23
N GLN A 35 -7.97 -13.68 -17.23
CA GLN A 35 -6.73 -12.89 -17.13
C GLN A 35 -6.81 -11.85 -16.02
N LEU A 36 -7.94 -11.15 -15.89
CA LEU A 36 -8.15 -10.17 -14.81
C LEU A 36 -8.19 -10.84 -13.43
N THR A 37 -8.77 -12.03 -13.34
CA THR A 37 -8.82 -12.82 -12.11
C THR A 37 -7.43 -13.26 -11.67
N ASP A 38 -6.61 -13.75 -12.60
CA ASP A 38 -5.25 -14.19 -12.29
C ASP A 38 -4.34 -13.01 -11.98
N LEU A 39 -4.49 -11.88 -12.68
CA LEU A 39 -3.82 -10.63 -12.34
C LEU A 39 -4.17 -10.18 -10.92
N ARG A 40 -5.46 -10.18 -10.55
CA ARG A 40 -5.90 -9.83 -9.19
C ARG A 40 -5.23 -10.72 -8.15
N LYS A 41 -5.15 -12.05 -8.37
CA LYS A 41 -4.47 -12.97 -7.44
C LYS A 41 -2.99 -12.62 -7.25
N LEU A 42 -2.28 -12.32 -8.34
CA LEU A 42 -0.86 -11.96 -8.30
C LEU A 42 -0.64 -10.62 -7.58
N LEU A 43 -1.51 -9.63 -7.79
CA LEU A 43 -1.49 -8.36 -7.07
C LEU A 43 -1.75 -8.55 -5.57
N VAL A 44 -2.72 -9.40 -5.19
CA VAL A 44 -2.98 -9.75 -3.79
C VAL A 44 -1.75 -10.40 -3.14
N GLN A 45 -1.09 -11.32 -3.84
CA GLN A 45 0.14 -11.96 -3.35
C GLN A 45 1.28 -10.96 -3.14
N ASN A 46 1.49 -10.04 -4.09
CA ASN A 46 2.48 -8.97 -3.96
C ASN A 46 2.16 -8.04 -2.78
N ALA A 47 0.90 -7.67 -2.62
CA ALA A 47 0.48 -6.83 -1.51
C ALA A 47 0.65 -7.55 -0.16
N ALA A 48 0.38 -8.86 -0.11
CA ALA A 48 0.55 -9.68 1.09
C ALA A 48 2.02 -9.84 1.51
N THR A 49 3.00 -9.70 0.61
CA THR A 49 4.42 -9.82 0.97
C THR A 49 4.95 -8.62 1.74
N ILE A 50 4.28 -7.47 1.66
CA ILE A 50 4.65 -6.29 2.44
C ILE A 50 3.97 -6.37 3.80
N HIS A 51 4.79 -6.56 4.84
CA HIS A 51 4.29 -6.65 6.21
C HIS A 51 3.75 -5.30 6.69
N THR A 52 2.62 -5.33 7.37
CA THR A 52 2.02 -4.17 8.04
C THR A 52 1.21 -4.64 9.23
N THR A 53 0.93 -3.74 10.16
CA THR A 53 0.03 -4.00 11.30
C THR A 53 -1.42 -3.66 10.99
N LEU A 54 -1.70 -3.08 9.82
CA LEU A 54 -3.05 -2.75 9.35
C LEU A 54 -3.90 -4.01 9.13
N GLY A 55 -5.21 -3.91 9.34
CA GLY A 55 -6.15 -5.01 9.10
C GLY A 55 -5.88 -6.27 9.94
N GLY A 56 -5.25 -6.12 11.12
CA GLY A 56 -4.88 -7.25 11.98
C GLY A 56 -3.52 -7.87 11.66
N GLY A 57 -2.79 -7.32 10.69
CA GLY A 57 -1.37 -7.52 10.43
C GLY A 57 -0.92 -8.88 9.89
N GLN A 58 -1.84 -9.82 9.70
CA GLN A 58 -1.54 -11.17 9.19
C GLN A 58 -1.51 -11.25 7.66
N HIS A 59 -2.14 -10.30 6.97
CA HIS A 59 -2.36 -10.38 5.51
C HIS A 59 -1.68 -9.27 4.71
N GLY A 60 -0.69 -8.59 5.32
CA GLY A 60 0.03 -7.50 4.68
C GLY A 60 -0.90 -6.42 4.13
N TYR A 61 -0.56 -5.88 2.95
CA TYR A 61 -1.36 -4.87 2.24
C TYR A 61 -2.43 -5.47 1.31
N SER A 62 -2.73 -6.78 1.39
CA SER A 62 -3.75 -7.42 0.52
C SER A 62 -5.12 -6.73 0.55
N GLY A 63 -5.46 -6.08 1.66
CA GLY A 63 -6.67 -5.28 1.82
C GLY A 63 -6.77 -4.06 0.90
N LEU A 64 -5.69 -3.65 0.23
CA LEU A 64 -5.74 -2.63 -0.83
C LEU A 64 -6.30 -3.17 -2.16
N VAL A 65 -6.24 -4.49 -2.38
CA VAL A 65 -6.59 -5.10 -3.68
C VAL A 65 -7.93 -5.82 -3.62
N VAL A 66 -8.29 -6.40 -2.47
CA VAL A 66 -9.57 -7.09 -2.30
C VAL A 66 -10.67 -6.14 -1.84
N SER A 67 -11.93 -6.50 -2.11
CA SER A 67 -13.06 -5.72 -1.58
C SER A 67 -13.12 -5.81 -0.04
N PRO A 68 -13.73 -4.84 0.66
CA PRO A 68 -13.91 -4.92 2.11
C PRO A 68 -14.65 -6.19 2.56
N ALA A 69 -15.64 -6.64 1.78
CA ALA A 69 -16.38 -7.88 2.05
C ALA A 69 -15.47 -9.12 1.93
N ASP A 70 -14.63 -9.19 0.90
CA ASP A 70 -13.67 -10.29 0.74
C ASP A 70 -12.61 -10.27 1.84
N TYR A 71 -12.13 -9.08 2.24
CA TYR A 71 -11.15 -8.96 3.31
C TYR A 71 -11.70 -9.38 4.68
N ALA A 72 -12.99 -9.10 4.94
CA ALA A 72 -13.66 -9.52 6.16
C ALA A 72 -13.73 -11.05 6.33
N LEU A 73 -13.57 -11.82 5.24
CA LEU A 73 -13.43 -13.28 5.30
C LEU A 73 -12.04 -13.73 5.76
N LEU A 74 -11.02 -12.86 5.62
CA LEU A 74 -9.63 -13.14 5.97
C LEU A 74 -9.26 -12.62 7.37
N SER A 75 -9.85 -11.50 7.78
CA SER A 75 -9.56 -10.85 9.06
C SER A 75 -10.80 -10.26 9.70
N ASN A 76 -10.89 -10.40 11.02
CA ASN A 76 -11.93 -9.75 11.83
C ASN A 76 -11.69 -8.24 11.99
N VAL A 77 -10.49 -7.76 11.66
CA VAL A 77 -10.15 -6.33 11.72
C VAL A 77 -10.18 -5.77 10.31
N PRO A 78 -11.00 -4.76 10.00
CA PRO A 78 -11.08 -4.20 8.66
C PRO A 78 -9.75 -3.57 8.27
N PHE A 79 -9.35 -3.74 7.00
CA PHE A 79 -8.23 -3.00 6.44
C PHE A 79 -8.65 -1.55 6.23
N GLN A 80 -7.96 -0.63 6.90
CA GLN A 80 -8.17 0.80 6.75
C GLN A 80 -6.84 1.45 6.39
N MET A 81 -6.84 2.24 5.32
CA MET A 81 -5.69 3.03 4.95
C MET A 81 -5.43 4.07 6.06
N PRO A 82 -4.16 4.31 6.46
CA PRO A 82 -3.86 5.38 7.40
C PRO A 82 -4.41 6.70 6.87
N GLY A 83 -5.06 7.47 7.75
CA GLY A 83 -5.47 8.83 7.40
C GLY A 83 -4.25 9.71 7.14
N LEU A 84 -4.42 10.75 6.33
CA LEU A 84 -3.40 11.78 6.14
C LEU A 84 -3.05 12.39 7.51
N PRO A 85 -1.79 12.28 7.97
CA PRO A 85 -1.39 12.87 9.24
C PRO A 85 -1.44 14.41 9.18
N PRO A 86 -1.58 15.09 10.32
CA PRO A 86 -1.51 16.55 10.35
C PRO A 86 -0.14 17.04 9.88
N VAL A 87 -0.10 18.26 9.33
CA VAL A 87 1.15 18.89 8.86
C VAL A 87 2.13 19.03 10.02
N ASP A 88 1.65 19.56 11.14
CA ASP A 88 2.44 19.76 12.36
C ASP A 88 2.06 18.74 13.45
N PRO A 89 2.99 18.35 14.33
CA PRO A 89 2.66 17.56 15.51
C PRO A 89 1.72 18.34 16.45
N VAL A 90 0.79 17.62 17.08
CA VAL A 90 -0.16 18.21 18.03
C VAL A 90 0.35 18.05 19.45
N TYR A 91 0.50 19.16 20.17
CA TYR A 91 0.98 19.17 21.55
C TYR A 91 -0.14 19.56 22.53
N PRO A 92 -0.25 18.88 23.68
CA PRO A 92 -1.11 19.34 24.77
C PRO A 92 -0.70 20.72 25.30
N PRO A 93 -1.63 21.56 25.77
CA PRO A 93 -1.29 22.81 26.46
C PRO A 93 -0.38 22.54 27.66
N GLY A 94 0.73 23.27 27.77
CA GLY A 94 1.69 23.11 28.86
C GLY A 94 2.50 21.81 28.81
N ALA A 95 2.62 21.17 27.64
CA ALA A 95 3.36 19.94 27.46
C ALA A 95 4.81 20.05 27.97
N THR A 96 5.22 19.05 28.75
CA THR A 96 6.63 18.87 29.14
C THR A 96 7.47 18.45 27.94
N GLN A 97 8.79 18.63 28.03
CA GLN A 97 9.71 18.21 26.97
C GLN A 97 9.57 16.72 26.60
N HIS A 98 9.30 15.85 27.57
CA HIS A 98 9.05 14.43 27.34
C HIS A 98 7.77 14.17 26.54
N GLN A 99 6.71 14.94 26.79
CA GLN A 99 5.44 14.82 26.05
C GLN A 99 5.60 15.34 24.62
N ILE A 100 6.34 16.42 24.42
CA ILE A 100 6.69 16.95 23.08
C ILE A 100 7.45 15.89 22.29
N SER A 101 8.52 15.33 22.87
CA SER A 101 9.32 14.29 22.20
C SER A 101 8.51 13.01 21.89
N ALA A 102 7.53 12.66 22.72
CA ALA A 102 6.62 11.55 22.44
C ALA A 102 5.68 11.87 21.28
N ALA A 103 5.11 13.08 21.23
CA ALA A 103 4.26 13.54 20.14
C ALA A 103 5.00 13.56 18.80
N ASP A 104 6.26 14.02 18.77
CA ASP A 104 7.10 14.02 17.57
C ASP A 104 7.34 12.60 17.02
N ARG A 105 7.59 11.64 17.91
CA ARG A 105 7.77 10.23 17.52
C ARG A 105 6.50 9.64 16.93
N VAL A 106 5.35 9.92 17.55
CA VAL A 106 4.05 9.47 17.06
C VAL A 106 3.76 10.09 15.69
N HIS A 107 3.99 11.39 15.53
CA HIS A 107 3.79 12.11 14.27
C HIS A 107 4.69 11.55 13.15
N THR A 108 5.96 11.30 13.46
CA THR A 108 6.92 10.68 12.51
C THR A 108 6.45 9.29 12.09
N GLU A 109 6.00 8.45 13.03
CA GLU A 109 5.46 7.12 12.71
C GLU A 109 4.16 7.17 11.91
N GLN A 110 3.29 8.15 12.16
CA GLN A 110 2.06 8.35 11.37
C GLN A 110 2.41 8.66 9.91
N TRP A 111 3.33 9.60 9.67
CA TRP A 111 3.82 9.91 8.33
C TRP A 111 4.51 8.72 7.67
N ARG A 112 5.34 7.98 8.41
CA ARG A 112 6.00 6.77 7.89
C ARG A 112 4.97 5.75 7.40
N ARG A 113 3.97 5.42 8.22
CA ARG A 113 2.91 4.44 7.89
C ARG A 113 2.03 4.91 6.72
N TYR A 114 1.68 6.20 6.70
CA TYR A 114 0.91 6.79 5.61
C TYR A 114 1.68 6.72 4.28
N ASN A 115 2.93 7.19 4.26
CA ASN A 115 3.77 7.17 3.06
C ASN A 115 4.03 5.75 2.55
N GLU A 116 4.25 4.80 3.45
CA GLU A 116 4.37 3.38 3.11
C GLU A 116 3.10 2.85 2.44
N ALA A 117 1.92 3.08 3.05
CA ALA A 117 0.65 2.63 2.47
C ALA A 117 0.38 3.25 1.08
N VAL A 118 0.64 4.54 0.91
CA VAL A 118 0.50 5.24 -0.37
C VAL A 118 1.50 4.67 -1.40
N ALA A 119 2.75 4.45 -1.02
CA ALA A 119 3.76 3.93 -1.92
C ALA A 119 3.44 2.50 -2.39
N VAL A 120 2.93 1.63 -1.51
CA VAL A 120 2.43 0.30 -1.90
C VAL A 120 1.26 0.40 -2.88
N GLU A 121 0.29 1.28 -2.60
CA GLU A 121 -0.86 1.50 -3.48
C GLU A 121 -0.42 1.96 -4.87
N GLN A 122 0.51 2.92 -4.95
CA GLN A 122 1.05 3.41 -6.22
C GLN A 122 1.83 2.34 -6.98
N ALA A 123 2.60 1.51 -6.28
CA ALA A 123 3.33 0.41 -6.90
C ALA A 123 2.37 -0.64 -7.51
N LEU A 124 1.30 -0.99 -6.80
CA LEU A 124 0.27 -1.92 -7.31
C LEU A 124 -0.45 -1.33 -8.53
N LYS A 125 -0.79 -0.02 -8.51
CA LYS A 125 -1.36 0.67 -9.66
C LYS A 125 -0.40 0.68 -10.85
N LYS A 126 0.89 0.89 -10.61
CA LYS A 126 1.92 0.84 -11.66
C LYS A 126 1.96 -0.54 -12.32
N GLN A 127 1.99 -1.62 -11.54
CA GLN A 127 1.93 -3.00 -12.07
C GLN A 127 0.69 -3.22 -12.95
N LEU A 128 -0.48 -2.73 -12.52
CA LEU A 128 -1.70 -2.80 -13.31
C LEU A 128 -1.57 -2.05 -14.64
N THR A 129 -0.99 -0.84 -14.63
CA THR A 129 -0.76 -0.03 -15.85
C THR A 129 0.29 -0.59 -16.79
N GLU A 130 1.21 -1.41 -16.31
CA GLU A 130 2.21 -2.08 -17.14
C GLU A 130 1.67 -3.37 -17.76
N VAL A 131 0.77 -4.07 -17.07
CA VAL A 131 0.19 -5.34 -17.54
C VAL A 131 -0.96 -5.12 -18.53
N ILE A 132 -1.79 -4.10 -18.32
CA ILE A 132 -2.96 -3.81 -19.14
C ILE A 132 -2.71 -2.56 -19.98
N GLU A 133 -3.01 -2.63 -21.27
CA GLU A 133 -2.94 -1.46 -22.15
C GLU A 133 -3.85 -0.34 -21.63
N ARG A 134 -3.33 0.89 -21.58
CA ARG A 134 -4.03 2.09 -21.06
C ARG A 134 -5.45 2.27 -21.62
N ILE A 135 -5.69 1.86 -22.87
CA ILE A 135 -7.00 1.97 -23.53
C ILE A 135 -8.11 1.21 -22.77
N TYR A 136 -7.76 0.20 -21.98
CA TYR A 136 -8.70 -0.59 -21.18
C TYR A 136 -8.74 -0.19 -19.69
N LEU A 137 -7.89 0.75 -19.25
CA LEU A 137 -7.84 1.22 -17.86
C LEU A 137 -8.70 2.45 -17.60
N ASN A 138 -9.13 3.16 -18.65
CA ASN A 138 -10.03 4.30 -18.54
C ASN A 138 -11.49 3.84 -18.46
N GLN A 139 -11.97 3.54 -17.26
CA GLN A 139 -13.39 3.58 -16.95
C GLN A 139 -13.58 4.32 -15.62
N ARG A 140 -13.97 5.59 -15.78
CA ARG A 140 -14.56 6.57 -14.85
C ARG A 140 -14.29 6.43 -13.35
#